data_AF-A0A820BMN4-F1
#
_entry.id   AF-A0A820BMN4-F1
#
_cell.length_a   1.000
_cell.length_b   1.000
_cell.length_c   1.000
_cell.angle_alpha   90.00
_cell.angle_beta   90.00
_cell.angle_gamma   90.00
#
_symmetry.space_group_name_H-M   'P 1'
#
loop_
_entity.id
_entity.type
_entity.pdbx_description
1 polymer ?
#
loop_
_entity_poly.entity_id
_entity_poly.type
_entity_poly.pdbx_seq_one_letter_code
_entity_poly.pdbx_strand_id
1 'polypeptide(L)'
;MVDRLQRDIQLLLHHFAPVNIFTMQNLKETSLQNINKEQATYMWFQLLIETLLKLPHTSQANRELIEECMERYCNNDVEKRKIEQFDAEHTNENVIQWYTRDCFLYRLINRAFRTRNIDTIFKYRYFIVNLHQRLVELH
;
A
#
# COMPACT_ATOMS: atom_id res chain seq x y z
N MET A 1 -9.84 6.83 14.82
CA MET A 1 -9.49 5.89 13.71
C MET A 1 -8.42 6.49 12.82
N VAL A 2 -8.56 7.76 12.42
CA VAL A 2 -7.47 8.58 11.86
C VAL A 2 -6.26 8.64 12.80
N ASP A 3 -6.45 8.75 14.12
CA ASP A 3 -5.34 8.73 15.09
C ASP A 3 -4.58 7.40 15.16
N ARG A 4 -5.14 6.31 14.65
CA ARG A 4 -4.41 5.02 14.56
C ARG A 4 -3.58 4.98 13.29
N LEU A 5 -4.16 5.37 12.16
CA LEU A 5 -3.43 5.50 10.90
C LEU A 5 -2.32 6.56 10.97
N GLN A 6 -2.58 7.69 11.62
CA GLN A 6 -1.59 8.75 11.84
C GLN A 6 -0.52 8.34 12.84
N ARG A 7 -0.86 7.52 13.86
CA ARG A 7 0.15 6.87 14.72
C ARG A 7 0.94 5.80 14.01
N ASP A 8 0.32 5.00 13.16
CA ASP A 8 1.00 3.97 12.38
C ASP A 8 1.95 4.63 11.37
N ILE A 9 1.53 5.72 10.73
CA ILE A 9 2.37 6.55 9.85
C ILE A 9 3.46 7.28 10.65
N GLN A 10 3.17 7.87 11.82
CA GLN A 10 4.19 8.50 12.67
C GLN A 10 5.20 7.51 13.24
N LEU A 11 4.77 6.30 13.60
CA LEU A 11 5.66 5.22 14.02
C LEU A 11 6.53 4.77 12.85
N LEU A 12 5.96 4.70 11.65
CA LEU A 12 6.67 4.44 10.39
C LEU A 12 7.55 5.60 9.92
N LEU A 13 7.40 6.82 10.44
CA LEU A 13 8.28 7.96 10.12
C LEU A 13 9.36 8.16 11.18
N HIS A 14 9.04 7.94 12.46
CA HIS A 14 9.97 8.13 13.58
C HIS A 14 10.97 6.97 13.75
N HIS A 15 10.61 5.73 13.38
CA HIS A 15 11.56 4.60 13.40
C HIS A 15 12.44 4.52 12.13
N PHE A 16 12.20 5.40 11.16
CA PHE A 16 12.75 5.34 9.80
C PHE A 16 13.52 6.60 9.44
N ALA A 17 14.36 7.08 10.36
CA ALA A 17 15.44 7.98 9.97
C ALA A 17 16.38 7.24 9.00
N PRO A 18 16.90 7.89 7.95
CA PRO A 18 17.75 7.24 6.96
C PRO A 18 19.11 6.89 7.59
N VAL A 19 19.25 5.62 7.99
CA VAL A 19 20.51 5.05 8.48
C VAL A 19 21.29 4.59 7.25
N ASN A 20 22.29 5.39 6.84
CA ASN A 20 23.17 5.13 5.70
C ASN A 20 24.07 3.91 5.96
N ILE A 21 24.52 3.21 4.92
CA ILE A 21 25.38 2.00 4.96
C ILE A 21 26.59 2.16 5.91
N PHE A 22 27.14 3.36 6.03
CA PHE A 22 28.26 3.67 6.92
C PHE A 22 27.95 3.49 8.42
N THR A 23 26.69 3.57 8.81
CA THR A 23 26.26 3.40 10.22
C THR A 23 26.00 1.95 10.62
N MET A 24 25.92 1.01 9.66
CA MET A 24 25.75 -0.43 9.94
C MET A 24 26.98 -1.10 10.55
N GLN A 25 28.18 -0.52 10.39
CA GLN A 25 29.43 -1.11 10.88
C GLN A 25 29.59 -1.08 12.41
N ASN A 26 28.74 -0.35 13.14
CA ASN A 26 28.99 0.01 14.55
C ASN A 26 27.96 -0.48 15.58
N LEU A 27 26.97 -1.30 15.22
CA LEU A 27 25.98 -1.81 16.19
C LEU A 27 26.17 -3.31 16.43
N LYS A 28 25.95 -3.80 17.66
CA LYS A 28 26.24 -5.19 18.07
C LYS A 28 25.16 -6.21 17.66
N GLU A 29 25.59 -7.43 17.38
CA GLU A 29 24.96 -8.45 16.54
C GLU A 29 23.56 -8.99 16.92
N THR A 30 23.08 -8.83 18.15
CA THR A 30 21.73 -9.33 18.55
C THR A 30 20.60 -8.33 18.34
N SER A 31 20.84 -7.02 18.49
CA SER A 31 19.87 -5.98 18.05
C SER A 31 19.95 -5.76 16.54
N LEU A 32 21.13 -5.98 15.95
CA LEU A 32 21.36 -5.89 14.50
C LEU A 32 20.46 -6.79 13.67
N GLN A 33 20.15 -8.01 14.09
CA GLN A 33 19.36 -8.93 13.23
C GLN A 33 17.91 -8.44 13.02
N ASN A 34 17.28 -7.92 14.08
CA ASN A 34 15.93 -7.35 13.99
C ASN A 34 15.94 -5.99 13.27
N ILE A 35 16.93 -5.14 13.59
CA ILE A 35 17.15 -3.85 12.89
C ILE A 35 17.38 -4.10 11.39
N ASN A 36 18.19 -5.10 11.02
CA ASN A 36 18.49 -5.44 9.63
C ASN A 36 17.25 -5.99 8.91
N LYS A 37 16.38 -6.76 9.58
CA LYS A 37 15.13 -7.25 8.98
C LYS A 37 14.12 -6.13 8.76
N GLU A 38 13.97 -5.22 9.71
CA GLU A 38 13.08 -4.06 9.58
C GLU A 38 13.60 -3.07 8.52
N GLN A 39 14.91 -2.81 8.50
CA GLN A 39 15.57 -2.01 7.47
C GLN A 39 15.46 -2.65 6.07
N ALA A 40 15.69 -3.96 5.95
CA ALA A 40 15.51 -4.65 4.68
C ALA A 40 14.04 -4.62 4.22
N THR A 41 13.10 -4.72 5.16
CA THR A 41 11.67 -4.59 4.88
C THR A 41 11.33 -3.19 4.41
N TYR A 42 11.89 -2.16 5.04
CA TYR A 42 11.76 -0.77 4.61
C TYR A 42 12.25 -0.57 3.19
N MET A 43 13.51 -0.94 2.92
CA MET A 43 14.13 -0.78 1.61
C MET A 43 13.34 -1.52 0.54
N TRP A 44 12.81 -2.70 0.87
CA TRP A 44 11.92 -3.45 -0.02
C TRP A 44 10.64 -2.68 -0.32
N PHE A 45 9.96 -2.12 0.69
CA PHE A 45 8.75 -1.30 0.47
C PHE A 45 9.06 -0.02 -0.31
N GLN A 46 10.17 0.66 0.01
CA GLN A 46 10.58 1.87 -0.70
C GLN A 46 10.85 1.56 -2.18
N LEU A 47 11.67 0.54 -2.47
CA LEU A 47 11.95 0.12 -3.84
C LEU A 47 10.69 -0.32 -4.58
N LEU A 48 9.79 -1.04 -3.90
CA LEU A 48 8.51 -1.45 -4.45
C LEU A 48 7.67 -0.24 -4.86
N ILE A 49 7.44 0.70 -3.94
CA ILE A 49 6.64 1.90 -4.21
C ILE A 49 7.28 2.74 -5.32
N GLU A 50 8.60 2.98 -5.26
CA GLU A 50 9.32 3.70 -6.32
C GLU A 50 9.19 3.02 -7.69
N THR A 51 9.19 1.68 -7.71
CA THR A 51 8.98 0.90 -8.94
C THR A 51 7.55 1.06 -9.45
N LEU A 52 6.55 0.95 -8.58
CA LEU A 52 5.15 1.14 -8.94
C LEU A 52 4.86 2.55 -9.47
N LEU A 53 5.48 3.58 -8.88
CA LEU A 53 5.35 4.97 -9.31
C LEU A 53 5.94 5.24 -10.70
N LYS A 54 6.90 4.42 -11.14
CA LYS A 54 7.50 4.52 -12.49
C LYS A 54 6.68 3.79 -13.56
N LEU A 55 5.70 2.98 -13.16
CA LEU A 55 4.85 2.26 -14.11
C LEU A 55 3.83 3.21 -14.75
N PRO A 56 3.41 2.93 -16.00
CA PRO A 56 2.35 3.70 -16.64
C PRO A 56 1.05 3.66 -15.83
N HIS A 57 0.58 4.83 -15.42
CA HIS A 57 -0.73 4.99 -14.78
C HIS A 57 -1.81 5.04 -15.86
N THR A 58 -2.44 3.88 -16.10
CA THR A 58 -3.35 3.68 -17.24
C THR A 58 -4.71 3.18 -16.79
N SER A 59 -5.73 3.41 -17.62
CA SER A 59 -7.06 2.81 -17.43
C SER A 59 -7.01 1.28 -17.42
N GLN A 60 -6.04 0.66 -18.10
CA GLN A 60 -5.80 -0.78 -18.03
C GLN A 60 -5.40 -1.24 -16.63
N ALA A 61 -4.56 -0.48 -15.92
CA ALA A 61 -4.20 -0.79 -14.54
C ALA A 61 -5.42 -0.71 -13.59
N ASN A 62 -6.35 0.22 -13.84
CA ASN A 62 -7.61 0.25 -13.09
C ASN A 62 -8.48 -0.97 -13.41
N ARG A 63 -8.63 -1.32 -14.69
CA ARG A 63 -9.40 -2.53 -15.08
C ARG A 63 -8.89 -3.80 -14.42
N GLU A 64 -7.57 -4.00 -14.41
CA GLU A 64 -6.95 -5.17 -13.74
C GLU A 64 -7.24 -5.21 -12.23
N LEU A 65 -7.28 -4.05 -11.56
CA LEU A 65 -7.70 -3.96 -10.17
C LEU A 65 -9.17 -4.41 -10.01
N ILE A 66 -10.08 -3.87 -10.83
CA ILE A 66 -11.51 -4.20 -10.75
C ILE A 66 -11.76 -5.67 -11.04
N GLU A 67 -11.16 -6.21 -12.10
CA GLU A 67 -11.28 -7.61 -12.51
C GLU A 67 -10.81 -8.56 -11.39
N GLU A 68 -9.63 -8.31 -10.81
CA GLU A 68 -9.11 -9.10 -9.69
C GLU A 68 -10.03 -9.02 -8.45
N CYS A 69 -10.61 -7.85 -8.17
CA CYS A 69 -11.57 -7.71 -7.09
C CYS A 69 -12.87 -8.48 -7.35
N MET A 70 -13.42 -8.40 -8.57
CA MET A 70 -14.64 -9.11 -8.95
C MET A 70 -14.45 -10.62 -8.94
N GLU A 71 -13.31 -11.12 -9.41
CA GLU A 71 -12.95 -12.54 -9.35
C GLU A 71 -12.84 -13.02 -7.89
N ARG A 72 -12.16 -12.26 -7.04
CA ARG A 72 -11.96 -12.61 -5.63
C ARG A 72 -13.25 -12.63 -4.81
N TYR A 73 -14.21 -11.77 -5.15
CA TYR A 73 -15.51 -11.69 -4.49
C TYR A 73 -16.65 -12.26 -5.35
N CYS A 74 -16.35 -13.21 -6.23
CA CYS A 74 -17.33 -13.81 -7.14
C CYS A 74 -18.55 -14.44 -6.44
N ASN A 75 -18.44 -14.82 -5.17
CA ASN A 75 -19.52 -15.39 -4.36
C ASN A 75 -20.06 -14.43 -3.28
N ASN A 76 -19.70 -13.15 -3.32
CA ASN A 76 -20.13 -12.15 -2.34
C ASN A 76 -20.76 -10.94 -3.03
N ASP A 77 -22.08 -10.99 -3.22
CA ASP A 77 -22.83 -9.95 -3.93
C ASP A 77 -22.78 -8.58 -3.23
N VAL A 78 -22.60 -8.54 -1.90
CA VAL A 78 -22.45 -7.29 -1.15
C VAL A 78 -21.14 -6.60 -1.54
N GLU A 79 -20.03 -7.36 -1.58
CA GLU A 79 -18.74 -6.80 -1.98
C GLU A 79 -18.68 -6.49 -3.47
N LYS A 80 -19.33 -7.27 -4.35
CA LYS A 80 -19.46 -6.93 -5.77
C LYS A 80 -20.11 -5.57 -6.00
N ARG A 81 -21.24 -5.29 -5.33
CA ARG A 81 -21.90 -3.97 -5.43
C ARG A 81 -20.99 -2.84 -4.95
N LYS A 82 -20.18 -3.07 -3.92
CA LYS A 82 -19.17 -2.09 -3.47
C LYS A 82 -18.06 -1.90 -4.50
N ILE A 83 -17.66 -2.93 -5.23
CA ILE A 83 -16.67 -2.87 -6.31
C ILE A 83 -17.24 -2.08 -7.51
N GLU A 84 -18.48 -2.36 -7.90
CA GLU A 84 -19.17 -1.61 -8.96
C GLU A 84 -19.33 -0.12 -8.59
N GLN A 85 -19.72 0.17 -7.35
CA GLN A 85 -19.79 1.55 -6.84
C GLN A 85 -18.42 2.21 -6.87
N PHE A 86 -17.37 1.50 -6.44
CA PHE A 86 -16.01 2.00 -6.49
C PHE A 86 -15.58 2.32 -7.92
N ASP A 87 -15.78 1.42 -8.89
CA ASP A 87 -15.38 1.65 -10.28
C ASP A 87 -16.07 2.89 -10.88
N ALA A 88 -17.34 3.10 -10.55
CA ALA A 88 -18.12 4.24 -11.05
C ALA A 88 -17.77 5.60 -10.39
N GLU A 89 -17.42 5.61 -9.11
CA GLU A 89 -17.36 6.83 -8.29
C GLU A 89 -15.97 7.20 -7.78
N HIS A 90 -14.97 6.31 -7.91
CA HIS A 90 -13.63 6.63 -7.41
C HIS A 90 -12.95 7.69 -8.27
N THR A 91 -12.34 8.66 -7.60
CA THR A 91 -11.54 9.73 -8.18
C THR A 91 -10.29 9.93 -7.33
N ASN A 92 -9.32 10.70 -7.82
CA ASN A 92 -8.08 10.96 -7.06
C ASN A 92 -8.33 11.74 -5.76
N GLU A 93 -9.40 12.54 -5.72
CA GLU A 93 -9.75 13.37 -4.56
C GLU A 93 -10.34 12.56 -3.41
N ASN A 94 -11.02 11.45 -3.71
CA ASN A 94 -11.72 10.62 -2.72
C ASN A 94 -11.01 9.29 -2.40
N VAL A 95 -9.78 9.08 -2.89
CA VAL A 95 -9.00 7.84 -2.69
C VAL A 95 -8.86 7.46 -1.22
N ILE A 96 -8.53 8.42 -0.35
CA ILE A 96 -8.37 8.16 1.08
C ILE A 96 -9.70 7.73 1.72
N GLN A 97 -10.82 8.32 1.28
CA GLN A 97 -12.15 7.94 1.76
C GLN A 97 -12.47 6.51 1.34
N TRP A 98 -12.19 6.13 0.09
CA TRP A 98 -12.35 4.75 -0.37
C TRP A 98 -11.45 3.75 0.37
N TYR A 99 -10.22 4.14 0.69
CA TYR A 99 -9.29 3.29 1.45
C TYR A 99 -9.73 3.10 2.91
N THR A 100 -10.39 4.09 3.51
CA THR A 100 -10.77 4.07 4.93
C THR A 100 -12.22 3.64 5.17
N ARG A 101 -13.06 3.62 4.12
CA ARG A 101 -14.43 3.09 4.14
C ARG A 101 -14.42 1.58 4.46
N ASP A 102 -15.50 1.09 5.05
CA ASP A 102 -15.70 -0.36 5.23
C ASP A 102 -16.03 -1.05 3.90
N CYS A 103 -14.98 -1.30 3.11
CA CYS A 103 -15.02 -1.98 1.83
C CYS A 103 -13.81 -2.91 1.65
N PHE A 104 -13.77 -3.59 0.50
CA PHE A 104 -12.72 -4.53 0.13
C PHE A 104 -11.30 -3.92 0.14
N LEU A 105 -11.12 -2.65 -0.24
CA LEU A 105 -9.81 -2.05 -0.55
C LEU A 105 -8.82 -2.16 0.61
N TYR A 106 -9.20 -1.69 1.80
CA TYR A 106 -8.34 -1.75 2.99
C TYR A 106 -7.85 -3.18 3.25
N ARG A 107 -8.78 -4.16 3.19
CA ARG A 107 -8.47 -5.57 3.49
C ARG A 107 -7.57 -6.18 2.43
N LEU A 108 -7.86 -5.93 1.15
CA LEU A 108 -7.11 -6.50 0.02
C LEU A 108 -5.69 -5.96 -0.03
N ILE A 109 -5.53 -4.64 0.05
CA ILE A 109 -4.22 -3.98 -0.08
C ILE A 109 -3.32 -4.35 1.11
N ASN A 110 -3.83 -4.27 2.35
CA ASN A 110 -3.04 -4.65 3.52
C ASN A 110 -2.68 -6.14 3.52
N ARG A 111 -3.55 -7.01 3.02
CA ARG A 111 -3.22 -8.43 2.85
C ARG A 111 -2.12 -8.62 1.81
N ALA A 112 -2.20 -7.93 0.66
CA ALA A 112 -1.19 -8.00 -0.39
C ALA A 112 0.19 -7.58 0.13
N PHE A 113 0.27 -6.46 0.85
CA PHE A 113 1.53 -6.00 1.46
C PHE A 113 2.05 -6.92 2.56
N ARG A 114 1.19 -7.41 3.46
CA ARG A 114 1.60 -8.35 4.54
C ARG A 114 2.15 -9.66 4.00
N THR A 115 1.57 -10.15 2.90
CA THR A 115 2.01 -11.39 2.24
C THR A 115 3.12 -11.18 1.22
N ARG A 116 3.47 -9.93 0.90
CA ARG A 116 4.43 -9.55 -0.14
C ARG A 116 4.16 -10.22 -1.49
N ASN A 117 2.90 -10.51 -1.79
CA ASN A 117 2.51 -11.11 -3.05
C ASN A 117 2.61 -10.07 -4.17
N ILE A 118 3.74 -10.08 -4.90
CA ILE A 118 4.06 -9.08 -5.92
C ILE A 118 3.00 -9.05 -7.03
N ASP A 119 2.49 -10.20 -7.48
CA ASP A 119 1.48 -10.26 -8.53
C ASP A 119 0.19 -9.53 -8.09
N THR A 120 -0.25 -9.78 -6.86
CA THR A 120 -1.44 -9.13 -6.29
C THR A 120 -1.21 -7.62 -6.08
N ILE A 121 -0.03 -7.24 -5.58
CA ILE A 121 0.35 -5.83 -5.41
C ILE A 121 0.35 -5.12 -6.76
N PHE A 122 0.90 -5.76 -7.80
CA PHE A 122 0.94 -5.22 -9.15
C PHE A 122 -0.47 -5.03 -9.72
N LYS A 123 -1.39 -5.98 -9.54
CA LYS A 123 -2.78 -5.82 -9.95
C LYS A 123 -3.47 -4.65 -9.24
N TYR A 124 -3.08 -4.35 -7.99
CA TYR A 124 -3.62 -3.22 -7.23
C TYR A 124 -2.85 -1.89 -7.42
N ARG A 125 -1.87 -1.86 -8.32
CA ARG A 125 -0.95 -0.72 -8.51
C ARG A 125 -1.67 0.60 -8.76
N TYR A 126 -2.78 0.59 -9.51
CA TYR A 126 -3.53 1.80 -9.84
C TYR A 126 -3.97 2.55 -8.57
N PHE A 127 -4.62 1.85 -7.64
CA PHE A 127 -5.09 2.44 -6.40
C PHE A 127 -3.96 2.72 -5.41
N ILE A 128 -2.93 1.84 -5.34
CA ILE A 128 -1.77 2.05 -4.47
C ILE A 128 -1.02 3.34 -4.84
N VAL A 129 -0.80 3.58 -6.13
CA VAL A 129 -0.13 4.80 -6.63
C VAL A 129 -0.96 6.03 -6.32
N ASN A 130 -2.28 6.00 -6.60
CA ASN A 130 -3.18 7.12 -6.28
C ASN A 130 -3.20 7.42 -4.78
N LEU A 131 -3.24 6.38 -3.94
CA LEU A 131 -3.24 6.53 -2.49
C LEU A 131 -1.93 7.13 -1.99
N HIS A 132 -0.79 6.65 -2.51
CA HIS A 132 0.52 7.19 -2.16
C HIS A 132 0.63 8.67 -2.54
N GLN A 133 0.29 9.03 -3.78
CA GLN A 133 0.33 10.42 -4.25
C GLN A 133 -0.54 11.33 -3.37
N ARG A 134 -1.77 10.89 -3.06
CA ARG A 134 -2.67 11.67 -2.22
C ARG A 134 -2.17 11.85 -0.79
N LEU A 135 -1.47 10.87 -0.24
CA LEU A 135 -0.87 10.96 1.10
C LEU A 135 0.33 11.92 1.13
N VAL A 136 1.14 11.93 0.05
CA VAL A 136 2.26 12.87 -0.12
C VAL A 136 1.76 14.29 -0.31
N GLU A 137 0.68 14.53 -1.06
CA GLU A 137 0.11 15.89 -1.22
C GLU A 137 -0.40 16.50 0.10
N LEU A 138 -0.75 15.68 1.09
CA LEU A 138 -1.28 16.12 2.37
C LEU A 138 -0.20 16.43 3.43
N HIS A 139 1.07 16.12 3.16
CA HIS A 139 2.21 16.30 4.08
C HIS A 139 3.34 17.10 3.43
#